data_AF-A0AAV8VMG0-F1
#
_entry.id   AF-A0AAV8VMG0-F1
#
_cell.length_a   1.000
_cell.length_b   1.000
_cell.length_c   1.000
_cell.angle_alpha   90.00
_cell.angle_beta   90.00
_cell.angle_gamma   90.00
#
_symmetry.space_group_name_H-M   'P 1'
#
loop_
_entity.id
_entity.type
_entity.pdbx_description
1 polymer ?
#
loop_
_entity_poly.entity_id
_entity_poly.type
_entity_poly.pdbx_seq_one_letter_code
_entity_poly.pdbx_strand_id
1 'polypeptide(L)'
;MKTTIEDSNTKLENKLKEFQEVVEEEINQVKEEVKAVEGELSHMKEDKKEINKKIEDLETKVRQLSTKGIIKTERSVAATKIKVPTYDGKVSWNTTIPEGSQDYKAVTSALEKRYGDAHLQHVYQAQLRNRKQRFEQTLQQYEADVSRMVNLAYPTAPAEVEQLSVSSFVDGLRDPEISQLVRLARHKTISESLAQVLEIEAVKQASRRTSKIRQVKAYHGKDRMETANSNLADIIIEVVEKYKKGQDSENSTMNGSSTEDPSVVGPAVSSDT
;
A
#
# COMPACT_ATOMS: atom_id res chain seq x y z
N MET A 1 -45.21 24.81 62.44
CA MET A 1 -45.23 25.25 61.03
C MET A 1 -44.00 26.09 60.67
N LYS A 2 -43.65 27.16 61.40
CA LYS A 2 -42.45 27.97 61.09
C LYS A 2 -41.13 27.18 61.09
N THR A 3 -40.86 26.40 62.14
CA THR A 3 -39.61 25.63 62.29
C THR A 3 -39.39 24.61 61.18
N THR A 4 -40.45 23.92 60.74
CA THR A 4 -40.38 22.92 59.65
C THR A 4 -40.06 23.53 58.28
N ILE A 5 -40.43 24.80 58.06
CA ILE A 5 -40.14 25.54 56.82
C ILE A 5 -38.67 25.98 56.81
N GLU A 6 -38.14 26.44 57.94
CA GLU A 6 -36.72 26.78 58.09
C GLU A 6 -35.80 25.57 57.90
N ASP A 7 -36.16 24.41 58.46
CA ASP A 7 -35.42 23.15 58.26
C ASP A 7 -35.44 22.69 56.78
N SER A 8 -36.54 22.95 56.07
CA SER A 8 -36.67 22.59 54.66
C SER A 8 -35.85 23.51 53.76
N ASN A 9 -35.80 24.82 54.08
CA ASN A 9 -35.00 25.79 53.33
C ASN A 9 -33.50 25.56 53.51
N THR A 10 -33.04 25.33 54.74
CA THR A 10 -31.62 25.01 55.00
C THR A 10 -31.19 23.72 54.29
N LYS A 11 -32.07 22.71 54.21
CA LYS A 11 -31.80 21.49 53.44
C LYS A 11 -31.74 21.74 51.93
N LEU A 12 -32.55 22.65 51.40
CA LEU A 12 -32.50 23.05 49.99
C LEU A 12 -31.21 23.84 49.68
N GLU A 13 -30.80 24.74 50.56
CA GLU A 13 -29.56 25.52 50.41
C GLU A 13 -28.33 24.60 50.41
N ASN A 14 -28.27 23.62 51.31
CA ASN A 14 -27.19 22.64 51.34
C ASN A 14 -27.16 21.79 50.06
N LYS A 15 -28.31 21.31 49.58
CA LYS A 15 -28.39 20.58 48.31
C LYS A 15 -28.02 21.42 47.11
N LEU A 16 -28.37 22.71 47.11
CA LEU A 16 -28.01 23.63 46.04
C LEU A 16 -26.50 23.84 46.02
N LYS A 17 -25.87 23.94 47.19
CA LYS A 17 -24.43 24.07 47.32
C LYS A 17 -23.69 22.81 46.88
N GLU A 18 -24.14 21.63 47.32
CA GLU A 18 -23.61 20.35 46.85
C GLU A 18 -23.74 20.19 45.33
N PHE A 19 -24.88 20.59 44.76
CA PHE A 19 -25.08 20.56 43.31
C PHE A 19 -24.14 21.51 42.57
N GLN A 20 -23.92 22.72 43.10
CA GLN A 20 -22.97 23.68 42.54
C GLN A 20 -21.53 23.14 42.55
N GLU A 21 -21.12 22.48 43.63
CA GLU A 21 -19.78 21.90 43.77
C GLU A 21 -19.56 20.76 42.77
N VAL A 22 -20.53 19.85 42.63
CA VAL A 22 -20.48 18.76 41.64
C VAL A 22 -20.40 19.31 40.20
N VAL A 23 -21.20 20.33 39.89
CA VAL A 23 -21.18 20.97 38.56
C VAL A 23 -19.82 21.64 38.28
N GLU A 24 -19.21 22.30 39.26
CA GLU A 24 -17.88 22.89 39.09
C GLU A 24 -16.80 21.83 38.87
N GLU A 25 -16.88 20.70 39.57
CA GLU A 25 -15.96 19.59 39.41
C GLU A 25 -16.07 18.94 38.02
N GLU A 26 -17.29 18.65 37.56
CA GLU A 26 -17.54 18.13 36.20
C GLU A 26 -17.06 19.11 35.12
N ILE A 27 -17.30 20.42 35.29
CA ILE A 27 -16.83 21.46 34.35
C ILE A 27 -15.30 21.46 34.27
N ASN A 28 -14.61 21.30 35.40
CA ASN A 28 -13.15 21.28 35.43
C ASN A 28 -12.59 20.01 34.80
N GLN A 29 -13.21 18.86 35.04
CA GLN A 29 -12.84 17.61 34.37
C GLN A 29 -12.99 17.74 32.84
N VAL A 30 -14.13 18.24 32.37
CA VAL A 30 -14.39 18.44 30.93
C VAL A 30 -13.37 19.40 30.31
N LYS A 31 -12.96 20.46 31.03
CA LYS A 31 -11.92 21.39 30.52
C LYS A 31 -10.57 20.71 30.32
N GLU A 32 -10.15 19.86 31.25
CA GLU A 32 -8.89 19.12 31.12
C GLU A 32 -8.95 18.08 29.99
N GLU A 33 -10.07 17.37 29.85
CA GLU A 33 -10.28 16.44 28.73
C GLU A 33 -10.27 17.18 27.38
N VAL A 34 -10.92 18.34 27.27
CA VAL A 34 -10.90 19.17 26.05
C VAL A 34 -9.48 19.62 25.72
N LYS A 35 -8.70 20.04 26.71
CA LYS A 35 -7.31 20.46 26.52
C LYS A 35 -6.41 19.30 26.04
N ALA A 36 -6.62 18.09 26.57
CA ALA A 36 -5.92 16.90 26.09
C ALA A 36 -6.26 16.59 24.62
N VAL A 37 -7.56 16.63 24.26
CA VAL A 37 -8.03 16.42 22.89
C VAL A 37 -7.48 17.48 21.93
N GLU A 38 -7.39 18.75 22.35
CA GLU A 38 -6.77 19.81 21.55
C GLU A 38 -5.28 19.53 21.28
N GLY A 39 -4.56 19.00 22.27
CA GLY A 39 -3.18 18.54 22.12
C GLY A 39 -3.04 17.42 21.09
N GLU A 40 -3.85 16.37 21.19
CA GLU A 40 -3.87 15.27 20.20
C GLU A 40 -4.24 15.76 18.79
N LEU A 41 -5.21 16.66 18.69
CA LEU A 41 -5.62 17.27 17.42
C LEU A 41 -4.48 18.07 16.78
N SER A 42 -3.63 18.72 17.59
CA SER A 42 -2.45 19.44 17.10
C SER A 42 -1.42 18.49 16.50
N HIS A 43 -1.16 17.35 17.17
CA HIS A 43 -0.22 16.34 16.69
C HIS A 43 -0.70 15.70 15.39
N MET A 44 -1.99 15.33 15.34
CA MET A 44 -2.61 14.74 14.14
C MET A 44 -2.60 15.69 12.93
N LYS A 45 -2.69 17.02 13.14
CA LYS A 45 -2.55 17.99 12.06
C LYS A 45 -1.14 18.01 11.47
N GLU A 46 -0.11 17.87 12.31
CA GLU A 46 1.28 17.81 11.85
C GLU A 46 1.56 16.48 11.10
N ASP A 47 1.09 15.36 11.63
CA ASP A 47 1.19 14.05 10.94
C ASP A 47 0.51 14.07 9.57
N LYS A 48 -0.69 14.68 9.47
CA LYS A 48 -1.39 14.83 8.20
C LYS A 48 -0.58 15.66 7.20
N LYS A 49 0.12 16.70 7.67
CA LYS A 49 1.00 17.53 6.83
C LYS A 49 2.22 16.73 6.35
N GLU A 50 2.84 15.94 7.23
CA GLU A 50 3.96 15.06 6.85
C GLU A 50 3.53 13.98 5.84
N ILE A 51 2.37 13.35 6.05
CA ILE A 51 1.80 12.36 5.12
C ILE A 51 1.53 12.99 3.76
N ASN A 52 0.93 14.18 3.71
CA ASN A 52 0.66 14.87 2.45
C ASN A 52 1.95 15.16 1.67
N LYS A 53 3.02 15.58 2.36
CA LYS A 53 4.33 15.77 1.74
C LYS A 53 4.89 14.47 1.16
N LYS A 54 4.82 13.36 1.92
CA LYS A 54 5.25 12.04 1.43
C LYS A 54 4.43 11.57 0.23
N ILE A 55 3.13 11.86 0.20
CA ILE A 55 2.26 11.56 -0.94
C ILE A 55 2.72 12.35 -2.17
N GLU A 56 2.99 13.64 -2.03
CA GLU A 56 3.49 14.48 -3.13
C GLU A 56 4.84 13.97 -3.67
N ASP A 57 5.77 13.62 -2.78
CA ASP A 57 7.06 13.03 -3.15
C ASP A 57 6.88 11.67 -3.87
N LEU A 58 5.94 10.83 -3.44
CA LEU A 58 5.63 9.58 -4.11
C LEU A 58 4.99 9.80 -5.47
N GLU A 59 4.07 10.75 -5.61
CA GLU A 59 3.44 11.10 -6.88
C GLU A 59 4.46 11.59 -7.90
N THR A 60 5.39 12.45 -7.50
CA THR A 60 6.47 12.92 -8.38
C THR A 60 7.38 11.76 -8.79
N LYS A 61 7.71 10.86 -7.88
CA LYS A 61 8.52 9.67 -8.17
C LYS A 61 7.81 8.69 -9.11
N VAL A 62 6.52 8.46 -8.94
CA VAL A 62 5.71 7.63 -9.85
C VAL A 62 5.66 8.26 -11.25
N ARG A 63 5.48 9.58 -11.36
CA ARG A 63 5.54 10.28 -12.66
C ARG A 63 6.90 10.09 -13.33
N GLN A 64 8.00 10.25 -12.60
CA GLN A 64 9.35 10.06 -13.14
C GLN A 64 9.65 8.61 -13.55
N LEU A 65 9.17 7.63 -12.79
CA LEU A 65 9.33 6.22 -13.15
C LEU A 65 8.45 5.82 -14.34
N SER A 66 7.29 6.46 -14.49
CA SER A 66 6.43 6.32 -15.66
C SER A 66 7.07 6.92 -16.92
N THR A 67 7.68 8.11 -16.85
CA THR A 67 8.40 8.71 -18.00
C THR A 67 9.65 7.93 -18.39
N LYS A 68 10.30 7.26 -17.42
CA LYS A 68 11.44 6.36 -17.65
C LYS A 68 11.03 4.96 -18.14
N GLY A 69 9.74 4.67 -18.31
CA GLY A 69 9.23 3.39 -18.83
C GLY A 69 9.37 2.19 -17.88
N ILE A 70 9.66 2.43 -16.60
CA ILE A 70 9.88 1.38 -15.58
C ILE A 70 8.53 0.89 -15.02
N ILE A 71 7.54 1.78 -14.93
CA ILE A 71 6.17 1.44 -14.52
C ILE A 71 5.27 1.66 -15.73
N LYS A 72 4.75 0.57 -16.30
CA LYS A 72 3.60 0.63 -17.20
C LYS A 72 2.37 0.96 -16.35
N THR A 73 2.15 2.23 -16.05
CA THR A 73 0.84 2.66 -15.56
C THR A 73 -0.14 2.23 -16.64
N GLU A 74 -1.11 1.38 -16.30
CA GLU A 74 -2.26 1.06 -17.16
C GLU A 74 -3.12 2.32 -17.34
N ARG A 75 -2.52 3.40 -17.84
CA ARG A 75 -3.28 4.40 -18.56
C ARG A 75 -3.89 3.60 -19.68
N SER A 76 -5.19 3.40 -19.60
CA SER A 76 -5.97 2.78 -20.64
C SER A 76 -5.42 3.32 -21.96
N VAL A 77 -4.68 2.46 -22.68
CA VAL A 77 -4.61 2.64 -24.11
C VAL A 77 -6.08 2.48 -24.44
N ALA A 78 -6.78 3.61 -24.59
CA ALA A 78 -8.14 3.65 -25.04
C ALA A 78 -8.10 2.75 -26.25
N ALA A 79 -8.58 1.52 -26.07
CA ALA A 79 -8.43 0.50 -27.08
C ALA A 79 -9.18 1.13 -28.23
N THR A 80 -8.45 1.61 -29.23
CA THR A 80 -9.02 2.01 -30.50
C THR A 80 -9.55 0.70 -31.04
N LYS A 81 -10.77 0.36 -30.59
CA LYS A 81 -11.62 -0.61 -31.23
C LYS A 81 -11.95 0.08 -32.54
N ILE A 82 -11.02 -0.01 -33.47
CA ILE A 82 -11.21 0.34 -34.87
C ILE A 82 -12.30 -0.63 -35.30
N LYS A 83 -13.55 -0.15 -35.23
CA LYS A 83 -14.70 -0.90 -35.69
C LYS A 83 -14.71 -0.75 -37.20
N VAL A 84 -14.91 -1.86 -37.91
CA VAL A 84 -15.30 -1.80 -39.32
C VAL A 84 -16.50 -0.85 -39.39
N PRO A 85 -16.51 0.12 -40.32
CA PRO A 85 -17.70 0.91 -40.58
C PRO A 85 -18.89 -0.04 -40.78
N THR A 86 -19.91 0.04 -39.94
CA THR A 86 -21.10 -0.79 -40.11
C THR A 86 -21.97 -0.11 -41.16
N TYR A 87 -22.52 -0.86 -42.12
CA TYR A 87 -23.45 -0.30 -43.10
C TYR A 87 -24.66 0.30 -42.36
N ASP A 88 -24.79 1.62 -42.39
CA ASP A 88 -25.78 2.38 -41.65
C ASP A 88 -26.97 2.81 -42.52
N GLY A 89 -26.99 2.38 -43.79
CA GLY A 89 -27.97 2.79 -44.80
C GLY A 89 -27.90 4.27 -45.21
N LYS A 90 -26.98 5.06 -44.64
CA LYS A 90 -26.82 6.48 -44.94
C LYS A 90 -25.74 6.73 -45.98
N VAL A 91 -24.74 5.86 -46.06
CA VAL A 91 -23.73 6.02 -47.10
C VAL A 91 -24.27 5.55 -48.45
N SER A 92 -24.28 6.45 -49.43
CA SER A 92 -24.69 6.16 -50.79
C SER A 92 -23.79 5.10 -51.45
N TRP A 93 -24.40 4.22 -52.22
CA TRP A 93 -23.71 3.15 -52.96
C TRP A 93 -22.66 3.69 -53.93
N ASN A 94 -22.90 4.86 -54.53
CA ASN A 94 -21.97 5.53 -55.45
C ASN A 94 -20.67 6.00 -54.78
N THR A 95 -20.63 6.09 -53.44
CA THR A 95 -19.37 6.37 -52.71
C THR A 95 -18.51 5.11 -52.58
N THR A 96 -19.10 3.92 -52.66
CA THR A 96 -18.39 2.64 -52.46
C THR A 96 -18.09 1.95 -53.78
N ILE A 97 -19.04 1.95 -54.72
CA ILE A 97 -18.94 1.27 -56.01
C ILE A 97 -18.60 2.32 -57.08
N PRO A 98 -17.56 2.11 -57.91
CA PRO A 98 -17.29 2.98 -59.05
C PRO A 98 -18.50 3.02 -59.99
N GLU A 99 -18.93 4.22 -60.40
CA GLU A 99 -20.06 4.40 -61.34
C GLU A 99 -19.87 3.57 -62.61
N GLY A 100 -20.88 2.77 -62.97
CA GLY A 100 -20.86 1.92 -64.17
C GLY A 100 -20.32 0.50 -63.99
N SER A 101 -19.98 0.07 -62.77
CA SER A 101 -19.49 -1.29 -62.52
C SER A 101 -20.61 -2.35 -62.63
N GLN A 102 -20.76 -3.00 -63.79
CA GLN A 102 -21.61 -4.21 -63.93
C GLN A 102 -20.88 -5.51 -63.55
N ASP A 103 -19.58 -5.42 -63.24
CA ASP A 103 -18.75 -6.56 -62.89
C ASP A 103 -18.88 -6.94 -61.40
N TYR A 104 -19.42 -8.14 -61.14
CA TYR A 104 -19.58 -8.70 -59.80
C TYR A 104 -18.27 -8.70 -58.98
N LYS A 105 -17.13 -9.00 -59.63
CA LYS A 105 -15.81 -9.02 -58.97
C LYS A 105 -15.35 -7.63 -58.52
N ALA A 106 -15.69 -6.58 -59.28
CA ALA A 106 -15.34 -5.20 -58.92
C ALA A 106 -16.19 -4.74 -57.72
N VAL A 107 -17.48 -5.06 -57.72
CA VAL A 107 -18.40 -4.73 -56.63
C VAL A 107 -18.01 -5.44 -55.33
N THR A 108 -17.73 -6.75 -55.38
CA THR A 108 -17.31 -7.53 -54.21
C THR A 108 -15.99 -7.03 -53.63
N SER A 109 -14.99 -6.73 -54.47
CA SER A 109 -13.71 -6.15 -54.01
C SER A 109 -13.87 -4.78 -53.36
N ALA A 110 -14.72 -3.91 -53.93
CA ALA A 110 -14.99 -2.59 -53.35
C ALA A 110 -15.71 -2.68 -51.99
N LEU A 111 -16.65 -3.63 -51.86
CA LEU A 111 -17.32 -3.91 -50.59
C LEU A 111 -16.35 -4.50 -49.56
N GLU A 112 -15.51 -5.46 -49.94
CA GLU A 112 -14.50 -6.06 -49.08
C GLU A 112 -13.47 -5.02 -48.59
N LYS A 113 -13.06 -4.09 -49.46
CA LYS A 113 -12.14 -3.02 -49.07
C LYS A 113 -12.73 -2.07 -48.02
N ARG A 114 -14.04 -1.83 -48.07
CA ARG A 114 -14.71 -0.83 -47.22
C ARG A 114 -15.33 -1.42 -45.95
N TYR A 115 -15.87 -2.63 -46.06
CA TYR A 115 -16.62 -3.33 -45.03
C TYR A 115 -16.03 -4.70 -44.67
N GLY A 116 -15.04 -5.19 -45.41
CA GLY A 116 -14.31 -6.40 -45.05
C GLY A 116 -13.38 -6.13 -43.87
N ASP A 117 -12.99 -7.19 -43.18
CA ASP A 117 -12.16 -7.16 -41.99
C ASP A 117 -10.68 -7.52 -42.29
N ALA A 118 -10.35 -7.84 -43.54
CA ALA A 118 -8.99 -8.16 -43.97
C ALA A 118 -7.96 -7.09 -43.57
N HIS A 119 -8.31 -5.81 -43.70
CA HIS A 119 -7.42 -4.70 -43.28
C HIS A 119 -7.30 -4.56 -41.76
N LEU A 120 -8.22 -5.16 -40.98
CA LEU A 120 -8.16 -5.20 -39.52
C LEU A 120 -7.31 -6.35 -38.99
N GLN A 121 -6.87 -7.29 -39.85
CA GLN A 121 -6.03 -8.41 -39.44
C GLN A 121 -4.81 -7.94 -38.62
N HIS A 122 -4.08 -6.94 -39.12
CA HIS A 122 -2.92 -6.37 -38.41
C HIS A 122 -3.30 -5.69 -37.09
N VAL A 123 -4.50 -5.13 -36.99
CA VAL A 123 -5.01 -4.54 -35.74
C VAL A 123 -5.23 -5.64 -34.71
N TYR A 124 -5.86 -6.75 -35.09
CA TYR A 124 -6.05 -7.89 -34.19
C TYR A 124 -4.73 -8.55 -33.79
N GLN A 125 -3.75 -8.63 -34.69
CA GLN A 125 -2.38 -9.08 -34.35
C GLN A 125 -1.73 -8.18 -33.29
N ALA A 126 -1.86 -6.86 -33.44
CA ALA A 126 -1.33 -5.89 -32.47
C ALA A 126 -2.08 -5.96 -31.12
N GLN A 127 -3.40 -6.15 -31.14
CA GLN A 127 -4.21 -6.32 -29.93
C GLN A 127 -3.85 -7.62 -29.19
N LEU A 128 -3.65 -8.72 -29.93
CA LEU A 128 -3.26 -10.03 -29.39
C LEU A 128 -1.91 -9.97 -28.67
N ARG A 129 -0.89 -9.34 -29.27
CA ARG A 129 0.45 -9.21 -28.66
C ARG A 129 0.44 -8.49 -27.31
N ASN A 130 -0.46 -7.52 -27.15
CA ASN A 130 -0.56 -6.72 -25.92
C ASN A 130 -1.63 -7.25 -24.97
N ARG A 131 -2.29 -8.37 -25.30
CA ARG A 131 -3.39 -8.89 -24.52
C ARG A 131 -2.90 -9.55 -23.24
N LYS A 132 -3.33 -9.02 -22.10
CA LYS A 132 -3.14 -9.59 -20.76
C LYS A 132 -4.48 -9.76 -20.06
N GLN A 133 -4.63 -10.78 -19.22
CA GLN A 133 -5.82 -11.04 -18.42
C GLN A 133 -6.07 -9.86 -17.47
N ARG A 134 -7.31 -9.34 -17.47
CA ARG A 134 -7.72 -8.24 -16.57
C ARG A 134 -8.05 -8.77 -15.19
N PHE A 135 -7.98 -7.92 -14.17
CA PHE A 135 -8.23 -8.34 -12.78
C PHE A 135 -9.64 -8.91 -12.56
N GLU A 136 -10.65 -8.28 -13.19
CA GLU A 136 -12.07 -8.63 -13.08
C GLU A 136 -12.50 -9.75 -14.05
N GLN A 137 -11.63 -10.12 -14.99
CA GLN A 137 -11.96 -11.08 -16.04
C GLN A 137 -11.71 -12.51 -15.58
N THR A 138 -12.71 -13.39 -15.78
CA THR A 138 -12.55 -14.82 -15.50
C THR A 138 -11.61 -15.48 -16.50
N LEU A 139 -11.01 -16.60 -16.12
CA LEU A 139 -10.11 -17.35 -17.02
C LEU A 139 -10.82 -17.83 -18.29
N GLN A 140 -12.08 -18.26 -18.17
CA GLN A 140 -12.89 -18.71 -19.30
C GLN A 140 -13.22 -17.55 -20.25
N GLN A 141 -13.58 -16.38 -19.71
CA GLN A 141 -13.80 -15.19 -20.55
C GLN A 141 -12.52 -14.75 -21.24
N TYR A 142 -11.38 -14.89 -20.56
CA TYR A 142 -10.08 -14.55 -21.11
C TYR A 142 -9.68 -15.50 -22.25
N GLU A 143 -9.87 -16.81 -22.06
CA GLU A 143 -9.65 -17.83 -23.09
C GLU A 143 -10.51 -17.54 -24.34
N ALA A 144 -11.82 -17.37 -24.17
CA ALA A 144 -12.73 -17.11 -25.28
C ALA A 144 -12.36 -15.83 -26.06
N ASP A 145 -11.93 -14.78 -25.35
CA ASP A 145 -11.44 -13.54 -25.96
C ASP A 145 -10.16 -13.76 -26.79
N VAL A 146 -9.20 -14.54 -26.28
CA VAL A 146 -7.95 -14.87 -26.97
C VAL A 146 -8.27 -15.70 -28.22
N SER A 147 -9.04 -16.79 -28.07
CA SER A 147 -9.47 -17.65 -29.18
C SER A 147 -10.15 -16.84 -30.30
N ARG A 148 -11.09 -15.95 -29.93
CA ARG A 148 -11.75 -15.07 -30.91
C ARG A 148 -10.77 -14.14 -31.62
N MET A 149 -9.83 -13.55 -30.88
CA MET A 149 -8.89 -12.57 -31.44
C MET A 149 -7.82 -13.22 -32.32
N VAL A 150 -7.40 -14.45 -32.01
CA VAL A 150 -6.48 -15.22 -32.87
C VAL A 150 -7.15 -15.56 -34.19
N ASN A 151 -8.40 -16.01 -34.17
CA ASN A 151 -9.16 -16.31 -35.40
C ASN A 151 -9.32 -15.08 -36.31
N LEU A 152 -9.51 -13.89 -35.72
CA LEU A 152 -9.57 -12.63 -36.47
C LEU A 152 -8.19 -12.15 -36.97
N ALA A 153 -7.12 -12.51 -36.27
CA ALA A 153 -5.75 -12.12 -36.61
C ALA A 153 -5.09 -13.04 -37.67
N TYR A 154 -5.55 -14.29 -37.77
CA TYR A 154 -4.96 -15.33 -38.63
C TYR A 154 -6.03 -16.21 -39.30
N PRO A 155 -6.88 -15.65 -40.18
CA PRO A 155 -7.96 -16.41 -40.82
C PRO A 155 -7.47 -17.51 -41.79
N THR A 156 -6.24 -17.43 -42.27
CA THR A 156 -5.71 -18.31 -43.35
C THR A 156 -4.92 -19.52 -42.84
N ALA A 157 -4.58 -19.60 -41.55
CA ALA A 157 -3.59 -20.55 -41.02
C ALA A 157 -4.12 -21.42 -39.85
N PRO A 158 -4.97 -22.43 -40.09
CA PRO A 158 -5.65 -23.18 -39.03
C PRO A 158 -4.71 -23.99 -38.11
N ALA A 159 -3.58 -24.49 -38.61
CA ALA A 159 -2.65 -25.29 -37.80
C ALA A 159 -1.80 -24.45 -36.83
N GLU A 160 -1.42 -23.23 -37.24
CA GLU A 160 -0.63 -22.31 -36.42
C GLU A 160 -1.50 -21.58 -35.38
N VAL A 161 -2.81 -21.45 -35.66
CA VAL A 161 -3.80 -20.80 -34.78
C VAL A 161 -3.89 -21.46 -33.41
N GLU A 162 -3.88 -22.79 -33.31
CA GLU A 162 -3.97 -23.49 -32.02
C GLU A 162 -2.72 -23.23 -31.14
N GLN A 163 -1.53 -23.42 -31.73
CA GLN A 163 -0.28 -23.19 -31.00
C GLN A 163 -0.14 -21.72 -30.57
N LEU A 164 -0.52 -20.79 -31.45
CA LEU A 164 -0.51 -19.37 -31.16
C LEU A 164 -1.55 -18.99 -30.11
N SER A 165 -2.72 -19.65 -30.09
CA SER A 165 -3.75 -19.45 -29.07
C SER A 165 -3.23 -19.87 -27.70
N VAL A 166 -2.62 -21.06 -27.61
CA VAL A 166 -1.97 -21.54 -26.38
C VAL A 166 -0.87 -20.58 -25.93
N SER A 167 0.04 -20.19 -26.81
CA SER A 167 1.16 -19.31 -26.43
C SER A 167 0.66 -17.94 -25.97
N SER A 168 -0.29 -17.34 -26.69
CA SER A 168 -0.85 -16.02 -26.37
C SER A 168 -1.65 -16.05 -25.06
N PHE A 169 -2.40 -17.12 -24.81
CA PHE A 169 -3.12 -17.33 -23.56
C PHE A 169 -2.15 -17.45 -22.38
N VAL A 170 -1.16 -18.33 -22.47
CA VAL A 170 -0.18 -18.56 -21.40
C VAL A 170 0.66 -17.31 -21.12
N ASP A 171 1.11 -16.59 -22.15
CA ASP A 171 1.86 -15.35 -22.02
C ASP A 171 1.04 -14.26 -21.32
N GLY A 172 -0.27 -14.23 -21.53
CA GLY A 172 -1.14 -13.19 -21.00
C GLY A 172 -1.84 -13.50 -19.69
N LEU A 173 -1.59 -14.67 -19.07
CA LEU A 173 -2.07 -14.97 -17.72
C LEU A 173 -1.54 -13.96 -16.69
N ARG A 174 -2.39 -13.61 -15.73
CA ARG A 174 -2.08 -12.61 -14.68
C ARG A 174 -1.05 -13.11 -13.66
N ASP A 175 -1.11 -14.39 -13.31
CA ASP A 175 -0.22 -14.99 -12.32
C ASP A 175 1.00 -15.60 -13.03
N PRO A 176 2.21 -15.05 -12.83
CA PRO A 176 3.42 -15.51 -13.52
C PRO A 176 3.82 -16.94 -13.12
N GLU A 177 3.48 -17.37 -11.90
CA GLU A 177 3.77 -18.73 -11.43
C GLU A 177 2.91 -19.75 -12.19
N ILE A 178 1.61 -19.47 -12.31
CA ILE A 178 0.69 -20.31 -13.08
C ILE A 178 1.07 -20.31 -14.57
N SER A 179 1.43 -19.15 -15.13
CA SER A 179 1.94 -19.06 -16.51
C SER A 179 3.15 -19.95 -16.75
N GLN A 180 4.12 -19.94 -15.84
CA GLN A 180 5.33 -20.75 -15.96
C GLN A 180 5.03 -22.25 -15.89
N LEU A 181 4.17 -22.68 -14.96
CA LEU A 181 3.77 -24.08 -14.81
C LEU A 181 3.08 -24.62 -16.07
N VAL A 182 2.13 -23.84 -16.59
CA VAL A 182 1.35 -24.23 -17.77
C VAL A 182 2.22 -24.26 -19.03
N ARG A 183 3.23 -23.39 -19.12
CA ARG A 183 4.22 -23.41 -20.20
C ARG A 183 5.05 -24.68 -20.23
N LEU A 184 5.40 -25.22 -19.06
CA LEU A 184 6.18 -26.46 -18.96
C LEU A 184 5.39 -27.69 -19.40
N ALA A 185 4.07 -27.67 -19.26
CA ALA A 185 3.19 -28.78 -19.61
C ALA A 185 2.96 -28.96 -21.13
N ARG A 186 3.28 -27.95 -21.96
CA ARG A 186 3.26 -28.04 -23.44
C ARG A 186 1.94 -28.55 -24.03
N HIS A 187 0.83 -27.98 -23.60
CA HIS A 187 -0.50 -28.30 -24.12
C HIS A 187 -0.61 -28.07 -25.63
N LYS A 188 -1.48 -28.85 -26.28
CA LYS A 188 -1.72 -28.76 -27.73
C LYS A 188 -2.87 -27.83 -28.07
N THR A 189 -3.84 -27.71 -27.18
CA THR A 189 -5.04 -26.89 -27.38
C THR A 189 -5.21 -25.88 -26.27
N ILE A 190 -5.86 -24.78 -26.58
CA ILE A 190 -6.15 -23.74 -25.59
C ILE A 190 -7.08 -24.26 -24.48
N SER A 191 -8.02 -25.15 -24.80
CA SER A 191 -8.93 -25.77 -23.83
C SER A 191 -8.21 -26.65 -22.82
N GLU A 192 -7.21 -27.41 -23.25
CA GLU A 192 -6.36 -28.22 -22.36
C GLU A 192 -5.57 -27.32 -21.40
N SER A 193 -5.01 -26.22 -21.92
CA SER A 193 -4.31 -25.24 -21.09
C SER A 193 -5.22 -24.56 -20.06
N LEU A 194 -6.47 -24.26 -20.43
CA LEU A 194 -7.47 -23.69 -19.51
C LEU A 194 -7.81 -24.66 -18.38
N ALA A 195 -8.00 -25.95 -18.69
CA ALA A 195 -8.30 -26.97 -17.68
C ALA A 195 -7.18 -27.06 -16.63
N GLN A 196 -5.93 -27.08 -17.07
CA GLN A 196 -4.80 -27.12 -16.13
C GLN A 196 -4.66 -25.83 -15.31
N VAL A 197 -4.85 -24.65 -15.92
CA VAL A 197 -4.83 -23.37 -15.20
C VAL A 197 -5.88 -23.38 -14.07
N LEU A 198 -7.11 -23.85 -14.37
CA LEU A 198 -8.19 -23.95 -13.38
C LEU A 198 -7.84 -24.91 -12.24
N GLU A 199 -7.22 -26.04 -12.55
CA GLU A 199 -6.76 -27.01 -11.55
C GLU A 199 -5.69 -26.39 -10.63
N ILE A 200 -4.68 -25.74 -11.19
CA ILE A 200 -3.63 -25.07 -10.43
C ILE A 200 -4.23 -23.96 -9.55
N GLU A 201 -5.16 -23.17 -10.08
CA GLU A 201 -5.83 -22.13 -9.31
C GLU A 201 -6.63 -22.70 -8.14
N ALA A 202 -7.38 -23.80 -8.36
CA ALA A 202 -8.11 -24.49 -7.31
C ALA A 202 -7.18 -25.04 -6.21
N VAL A 203 -6.07 -25.68 -6.59
CA VAL A 203 -5.05 -26.18 -5.66
C VAL A 203 -4.41 -25.05 -4.86
N LYS A 204 -4.07 -23.93 -5.52
CA LYS A 204 -3.48 -22.74 -4.88
C LYS A 204 -4.47 -22.06 -3.92
N GLN A 205 -5.76 -22.04 -4.26
CA GLN A 205 -6.79 -21.55 -3.34
C GLN A 205 -6.96 -22.46 -2.12
N ALA A 206 -6.88 -23.78 -2.29
CA ALA A 206 -6.93 -24.74 -1.19
C ALA A 206 -5.72 -24.61 -0.25
N SER A 207 -4.50 -24.49 -0.78
CA SER A 207 -3.28 -24.34 0.02
C SER A 207 -3.20 -23.01 0.78
N ARG A 208 -3.74 -21.92 0.22
CA ARG A 208 -3.87 -20.64 0.94
C ARG A 208 -4.74 -20.74 2.19
N ARG A 209 -5.72 -21.64 2.22
CA ARG A 209 -6.58 -21.85 3.40
C ARG A 209 -5.83 -22.59 4.52
N THR A 210 -4.91 -23.49 4.17
CA THR A 210 -4.10 -24.24 5.14
C THR A 210 -2.96 -23.40 5.73
N SER A 211 -2.46 -22.41 4.99
CA SER A 211 -1.35 -21.54 5.43
C SER A 211 -1.74 -20.39 6.38
N LYS A 212 -2.99 -20.32 6.86
CA LYS A 212 -3.41 -19.35 7.91
C LYS A 212 -2.90 -19.72 9.32
N ILE A 213 -1.89 -20.58 9.43
CA ILE A 213 -1.39 -21.09 10.72
C ILE A 213 -0.20 -20.26 11.19
N ARG A 214 -0.38 -19.70 12.40
CA ARG A 214 0.59 -19.03 13.28
C ARG A 214 1.11 -17.66 12.81
N GLN A 215 0.30 -16.64 13.05
CA GLN A 215 0.88 -15.40 13.59
C GLN A 215 1.49 -15.75 14.94
N VAL A 216 2.79 -16.04 14.97
CA VAL A 216 3.56 -15.99 16.22
C VAL A 216 3.51 -14.54 16.65
N LYS A 217 2.81 -14.28 17.76
CA LYS A 217 2.85 -12.98 18.45
C LYS A 217 4.31 -12.76 18.83
N ALA A 218 5.07 -12.07 17.99
CA ALA A 218 6.39 -11.59 18.36
C ALA A 218 6.16 -10.54 19.45
N TYR A 219 6.28 -10.96 20.70
CA TYR A 219 6.36 -10.05 21.84
C TYR A 219 7.50 -9.07 21.52
N HIS A 220 7.14 -7.84 21.16
CA HIS A 220 8.09 -6.76 21.03
C HIS A 220 8.70 -6.54 22.41
N GLY A 221 9.99 -6.83 22.55
CA GLY A 221 10.75 -6.71 23.79
C GLY A 221 10.99 -5.26 24.21
N LYS A 222 9.92 -4.48 24.43
CA LYS A 222 9.98 -3.21 25.16
C LYS A 222 10.05 -3.47 26.68
N ASP A 223 9.27 -4.42 27.17
CA ASP A 223 9.17 -4.72 28.62
C ASP A 223 10.50 -5.21 29.23
N ARG A 224 11.36 -5.90 28.45
CA ARG A 224 12.68 -6.36 28.94
C ARG A 224 13.71 -5.24 29.04
N MET A 225 13.56 -4.17 28.26
CA MET A 225 14.50 -3.04 28.28
C MET A 225 14.11 -2.04 29.37
N GLU A 226 12.80 -1.85 29.60
CA GLU A 226 12.25 -1.03 30.69
C GLU A 226 12.58 -1.61 32.07
N THR A 227 12.44 -2.92 32.25
CA THR A 227 12.82 -3.60 33.50
C THR A 227 14.32 -3.57 33.77
N ALA A 228 15.16 -3.68 32.73
CA ALA A 228 16.62 -3.50 32.87
C ALA A 228 17.00 -2.07 33.27
N ASN A 229 16.30 -1.07 32.72
CA ASN A 229 16.53 0.34 33.04
C ASN A 229 16.06 0.70 34.46
N SER A 230 14.96 0.12 34.95
CA SER A 230 14.50 0.29 36.33
C SER A 230 15.52 -0.29 37.32
N ASN A 231 15.99 -1.52 37.09
CA ASN A 231 16.97 -2.15 37.97
C ASN A 231 18.30 -1.39 37.98
N LEU A 232 18.72 -0.82 36.84
CA LEU A 232 19.92 0.02 36.77
C LEU A 232 19.75 1.33 37.54
N ALA A 233 18.57 1.95 37.48
CA ALA A 233 18.25 3.16 38.23
C ALA A 233 18.31 2.91 39.75
N ASP A 234 17.75 1.79 40.22
CA ASP A 234 17.78 1.43 41.65
C ASP A 234 19.22 1.21 42.15
N ILE A 235 20.08 0.56 41.35
CA ILE A 235 21.50 0.37 41.67
C ILE A 235 22.25 1.71 41.71
N ILE A 236 21.98 2.62 40.77
CA ILE A 236 22.63 3.95 40.74
C ILE A 236 22.22 4.77 41.98
N ILE A 237 20.95 4.74 42.37
CA ILE A 237 20.47 5.42 43.58
C ILE A 237 21.19 4.86 44.82
N GLU A 238 21.30 3.54 44.95
CA GLU A 238 21.98 2.91 46.09
C GLU A 238 23.47 3.29 46.17
N VAL A 239 24.17 3.33 45.03
CA VAL A 239 25.58 3.73 44.97
C VAL A 239 25.75 5.20 45.35
N VAL A 240 24.87 6.09 44.85
CA VAL A 240 24.90 7.51 45.17
C VAL A 240 24.61 7.76 46.66
N GLU A 241 23.67 7.03 47.26
CA GLU A 241 23.39 7.12 48.70
C GLU A 241 24.58 6.66 49.56
N LYS A 242 25.27 5.59 49.15
CA LYS A 242 26.50 5.12 49.81
C LYS A 242 27.62 6.16 49.71
N TYR A 243 27.78 6.81 48.56
CA TYR A 243 28.77 7.88 48.38
C TYR A 243 28.46 9.13 49.21
N LYS A 244 27.18 9.53 49.32
CA LYS A 244 26.77 10.65 50.18
C LYS A 244 27.02 10.36 51.66
N LYS A 245 26.66 9.16 52.14
CA LYS A 245 26.96 8.74 53.53
C LYS A 245 28.46 8.66 53.83
N GLY A 246 29.29 8.34 52.83
CA GLY A 246 30.74 8.39 52.94
C GLY A 246 31.29 9.81 53.10
N GLN A 247 30.80 10.76 52.29
CA GLN A 247 31.24 12.17 52.38
C GLN A 247 30.82 12.86 53.69
N ASP A 248 29.67 12.51 54.25
CA ASP A 248 29.22 13.04 55.55
C ASP A 248 30.10 12.55 56.72
N SER A 249 30.77 11.40 56.57
CA SER A 249 31.69 10.85 57.58
C SER A 249 33.12 11.42 57.49
N GLU A 250 33.59 11.78 56.29
CA GLU A 250 34.90 12.41 56.09
C GLU A 250 34.92 13.90 56.41
N ASN A 251 33.82 14.63 56.16
CA ASN A 251 33.73 16.08 56.45
C ASN A 251 33.54 16.42 57.94
N SER A 252 33.34 15.44 58.83
CA SER A 252 33.25 15.68 60.28
C SER A 252 34.60 15.55 61.01
N THR A 253 35.65 15.00 60.36
CA THR A 253 36.94 14.71 61.02
C THR A 253 38.05 15.73 60.72
N MET A 254 37.87 16.61 59.73
CA MET A 254 38.89 17.60 59.32
C MET A 254 38.56 19.03 59.77
N ASN A 255 38.23 19.23 61.05
CA ASN A 255 38.28 20.54 61.70
C ASN A 255 39.08 20.43 63.00
N GLY A 256 40.40 20.39 62.88
CA GLY A 256 41.30 20.47 64.01
C GLY A 256 42.71 20.04 63.68
N SER A 257 43.55 21.00 63.26
CA SER A 257 44.97 21.11 63.64
C SER A 257 45.72 21.99 62.65
N SER A 258 45.76 23.28 62.94
CA SER A 258 46.81 24.19 62.52
C SER A 258 48.14 23.77 63.16
N THR A 259 49.23 23.76 62.40
CA THR A 259 50.55 24.23 62.88
C THR A 259 51.39 24.65 61.69
N GLU A 260 51.98 25.82 61.86
CA GLU A 260 52.75 26.64 60.93
C GLU A 260 54.21 26.13 60.76
N ASP A 261 54.73 26.34 59.55
CA ASP A 261 56.08 26.84 59.19
C ASP A 261 57.38 26.08 59.56
N PRO A 262 58.56 26.41 58.97
CA PRO A 262 58.85 26.98 57.63
C PRO A 262 60.12 26.37 56.96
N SER A 263 60.45 26.86 55.75
CA SER A 263 61.79 26.87 55.11
C SER A 263 62.24 25.53 54.47
N VAL A 264 62.98 25.43 53.36
CA VAL A 264 63.99 26.31 52.77
C VAL A 264 64.35 25.78 51.34
N VAL A 265 64.55 26.70 50.39
CA VAL A 265 65.56 26.64 49.30
C VAL A 265 65.35 25.68 48.11
N GLY A 266 65.03 26.25 46.93
CA GLY A 266 65.43 25.69 45.61
C GLY A 266 66.94 25.88 45.37
N PRO A 267 67.57 25.36 44.30
CA PRO A 267 67.26 25.79 42.93
C PRO A 267 67.62 24.78 41.80
N ALA A 268 67.60 25.28 40.56
CA ALA A 268 68.29 24.82 39.33
C ALA A 268 67.58 23.73 38.51
N VAL A 269 67.05 24.00 37.31
CA VAL A 269 67.66 24.41 36.00
C VAL A 269 68.15 23.20 35.18
N SER A 270 67.93 23.32 33.86
CA SER A 270 68.35 22.49 32.71
C SER A 270 67.29 21.48 32.26
N SER A 271 66.62 21.58 31.10
CA SER A 271 67.03 21.83 29.69
C SER A 271 68.02 20.81 29.12
N ASP A 272 67.73 20.38 27.89
CA ASP A 272 68.37 19.38 27.01
C ASP A 272 67.65 18.02 27.07
N THR A 273 67.13 17.43 25.98
CA THR A 273 67.40 17.55 24.53
C THR A 273 66.14 17.18 23.74
#